data_AF-A0A7Y6XR88-F1
#
_entry.id   AF-A0A7Y6XR88-F1
#
_cell.length_a   1.000
_cell.length_b   1.000
_cell.length_c   1.000
_cell.angle_alpha   90.00
_cell.angle_beta   90.00
_cell.angle_gamma   90.00
#
_symmetry.space_group_name_H-M   'P 1'
#
loop_
_entity.id
_entity.type
_entity.pdbx_description
1 polymer ?
#
loop_
_entity_poly.entity_id
_entity_poly.type
_entity_poly.pdbx_seq_one_letter_code
_entity_poly.pdbx_strand_id
1 'polypeptide(L)'
;MATYTTEIASDSIPSDNPIHQRLLQAYYLAKSYVKGDLLELGCGEGRGVELLSPLAESYLALDKIQEVIDRLKEKYPNVAFEQAVFPPFSNLEDNRFDSIVSFQVIEHVKNDAGFLA
;
A
#
# COMPACT_ATOMS: atom_id res chain seq x y z
N MET A 1 14.49 9.40 -10.25
CA MET A 1 14.16 10.55 -9.38
C MET A 1 14.07 10.03 -7.96
N ALA A 2 14.59 10.74 -6.96
CA ALA A 2 14.42 10.30 -5.58
C ALA A 2 12.91 10.20 -5.27
N THR A 3 12.46 9.02 -4.87
CA THR A 3 11.08 8.74 -4.45
C THR A 3 10.73 9.41 -3.12
N TYR A 4 11.68 10.12 -2.49
CA TYR A 4 11.52 10.72 -1.17
C TYR A 4 11.25 12.22 -1.28
N THR A 5 10.01 12.63 -0.97
CA THR A 5 9.60 14.02 -0.71
C THR A 5 9.41 14.21 0.80
N THR A 6 9.12 15.42 1.28
CA THR A 6 8.75 15.68 2.69
C THR A 6 7.60 14.81 3.22
N GLU A 7 6.78 14.25 2.31
CA GLU A 7 5.65 13.37 2.62
C GLU A 7 6.04 11.89 2.61
N ILE A 8 7.18 11.53 2.00
CA ILE A 8 7.66 10.15 1.82
C ILE A 8 8.94 9.97 2.65
N ALA A 9 8.76 9.59 3.92
CA ALA A 9 9.85 9.37 4.86
C ALA A 9 10.53 8.01 4.65
N SER A 10 11.86 7.99 4.58
CA SER A 10 12.63 6.75 4.49
C SER A 10 12.56 5.97 5.81
N ASP A 11 12.58 4.65 5.74
CA ASP A 11 12.79 3.75 6.89
C ASP A 11 14.28 3.60 7.26
N SER A 12 15.18 3.96 6.35
CA SER A 12 16.62 3.79 6.50
C SER A 12 17.36 5.04 7.01
N ILE A 13 16.75 6.23 6.89
CA ILE A 13 17.36 7.49 7.31
C ILE A 13 16.99 7.78 8.77
N PRO A 14 17.95 7.89 9.71
CA PRO A 14 17.64 8.07 11.14
C PRO A 14 16.81 9.31 11.46
N SER A 15 17.01 10.42 10.72
CA SER A 15 16.24 11.66 10.93
C SER A 15 14.76 11.52 10.54
N ASP A 16 14.43 10.58 9.67
CA ASP A 16 13.07 10.35 9.18
C ASP A 16 12.26 9.46 10.12
N ASN A 17 12.92 8.81 11.10
CA ASN A 17 12.31 7.83 11.99
C ASN A 17 11.00 8.32 12.66
N PRO A 18 10.90 9.55 13.20
CA PRO A 18 9.64 10.02 13.80
C PRO A 18 8.46 10.01 12.82
N ILE A 19 8.71 10.41 11.56
CA ILE A 19 7.68 10.38 10.51
C ILE A 19 7.43 8.94 10.08
N HIS A 20 8.48 8.13 9.88
CA HIS A 20 8.34 6.71 9.57
C HIS A 20 7.43 5.99 10.58
N GLN A 21 7.66 6.15 11.89
CA GLN A 21 6.87 5.51 12.94
C GLN A 21 5.41 6.00 12.92
N ARG A 22 5.20 7.31 12.71
CA ARG A 22 3.85 7.88 12.60
C ARG A 22 3.06 7.24 11.44
N LEU A 23 3.69 7.04 10.29
CA LEU A 23 3.07 6.42 9.12
C LEU A 23 2.87 4.92 9.33
N LEU A 24 3.82 4.24 9.97
CA LEU A 24 3.76 2.81 10.27
C LEU A 24 2.63 2.46 11.25
N GLN A 25 2.25 3.38 12.14
CA GLN A 25 1.23 3.12 13.17
C GLN A 25 -0.13 2.67 12.60
N ALA A 26 -0.52 3.18 11.42
CA ALA A 26 -1.76 2.77 10.77
C ALA A 26 -1.76 1.26 10.45
N TYR A 27 -0.62 0.73 9.99
CA TYR A 27 -0.46 -0.69 9.70
C TYR A 27 -0.53 -1.56 10.96
N TYR A 28 0.05 -1.10 12.08
CA TYR A 28 -0.09 -1.81 13.36
C TYR A 28 -1.54 -1.89 13.84
N LEU A 29 -2.29 -0.80 13.70
CA LEU A 29 -3.71 -0.76 14.05
C LEU A 29 -4.55 -1.63 13.10
N ALA A 30 -4.18 -1.72 11.82
CA ALA A 30 -4.89 -2.50 10.82
C ALA A 30 -4.81 -4.02 11.07
N LYS A 31 -3.81 -4.51 11.81
CA LYS A 31 -3.60 -5.96 12.02
C LYS A 31 -4.84 -6.71 12.52
N SER A 32 -5.65 -6.10 13.38
CA SER A 32 -6.87 -6.74 13.91
C SER A 32 -8.05 -6.76 12.93
N TYR A 33 -7.94 -6.05 11.80
CA TYR A 33 -8.99 -5.93 10.79
C TYR A 33 -8.69 -6.76 9.54
N VAL A 34 -7.41 -7.10 9.29
CA VAL A 34 -7.02 -7.90 8.14
C VAL A 34 -7.43 -9.36 8.33
N LYS A 35 -8.11 -9.90 7.31
CA LYS A 35 -8.52 -11.30 7.17
C LYS A 35 -8.74 -11.61 5.68
N GLY A 36 -8.64 -12.88 5.32
CA GLY A 36 -8.96 -13.36 3.97
C GLY A 36 -8.12 -12.70 2.89
N ASP A 37 -8.74 -12.37 1.76
CA ASP A 37 -8.08 -11.73 0.62
C ASP A 37 -7.90 -10.22 0.85
N LEU A 38 -6.64 -9.77 0.89
CA LEU A 38 -6.25 -8.38 1.16
C LEU A 38 -5.91 -7.62 -0.12
N LEU A 39 -6.51 -6.44 -0.27
CA LEU A 39 -6.10 -5.40 -1.20
C LEU A 39 -5.45 -4.22 -0.46
N GLU A 40 -4.24 -3.84 -0.83
CA GLU A 40 -3.66 -2.55 -0.44
C GLU A 40 -3.64 -1.60 -1.63
N LEU A 41 -4.28 -0.45 -1.45
CA LEU A 41 -4.26 0.66 -2.40
C LEU A 41 -3.15 1.63 -1.98
N GLY A 42 -2.19 1.89 -2.87
CA GLY A 42 -1.08 2.80 -2.63
C GLY A 42 -0.05 2.23 -1.65
N CYS A 43 0.51 1.07 -1.97
CA CYS A 43 1.44 0.36 -1.07
C CYS A 43 2.80 1.07 -0.90
N GLY A 44 3.14 2.03 -1.77
CA GLY A 44 4.37 2.79 -1.71
C GLY A 44 5.58 1.86 -1.59
N GLU A 45 6.53 2.19 -0.73
CA GLU A 45 7.76 1.39 -0.52
C GLU A 45 7.52 0.05 0.20
N GLY A 46 6.27 -0.41 0.37
CA GLY A 46 5.93 -1.68 1.00
C GLY A 46 6.09 -1.71 2.51
N ARG A 47 5.83 -0.57 3.17
CA ARG A 47 6.01 -0.36 4.62
C ARG A 47 5.18 -1.32 5.47
N GLY A 48 3.98 -1.66 5.01
CA GLY A 48 3.06 -2.56 5.70
C GLY A 48 3.26 -4.05 5.42
N VAL A 49 4.03 -4.40 4.39
CA VAL A 49 4.00 -5.76 3.82
C VAL A 49 4.38 -6.83 4.84
N GLU A 50 5.43 -6.61 5.63
CA GLU A 50 5.87 -7.56 6.66
C GLU A 50 4.85 -7.68 7.82
N LEU A 51 4.07 -6.63 8.09
CA LEU A 51 3.08 -6.63 9.15
C LEU A 51 1.77 -7.30 8.73
N LEU A 52 1.36 -7.12 7.47
CA LEU A 52 0.05 -7.54 6.98
C LEU A 52 0.07 -8.87 6.22
N SER A 53 1.13 -9.16 5.47
CA SER A 53 1.21 -10.41 4.68
C SER A 53 1.04 -11.69 5.49
N PRO A 54 1.51 -11.83 6.76
CA PRO A 54 1.30 -13.05 7.52
C PRO A 54 -0.14 -13.23 8.02
N LEU A 55 -1.00 -12.21 7.87
CA LEU A 55 -2.38 -12.19 8.37
C LEU A 55 -3.42 -12.42 7.26
N ALA A 56 -3.02 -12.29 5.99
CA ALA A 56 -3.88 -12.42 4.83
C ALA A 56 -3.73 -13.80 4.18
N GLU A 57 -4.80 -14.31 3.57
CA GLU A 57 -4.77 -15.54 2.76
C GLU A 57 -4.14 -15.29 1.39
N SER A 58 -4.49 -14.17 0.77
CA SER A 58 -3.80 -13.62 -0.39
C SER A 58 -3.64 -12.10 -0.25
N TYR A 59 -2.64 -11.55 -0.93
CA TYR A 59 -2.31 -10.13 -0.82
C TYR A 59 -1.97 -9.56 -2.19
N LEU A 60 -2.82 -8.65 -2.68
CA LEU A 60 -2.56 -7.78 -3.82
C LEU A 60 -2.28 -6.36 -3.34
N ALA A 61 -1.16 -5.79 -3.77
CA ALA A 61 -0.75 -4.43 -3.43
C ALA A 61 -0.56 -3.61 -4.72
N LEU A 62 -1.22 -2.45 -4.78
CA LEU A 62 -1.23 -1.58 -5.96
C LEU A 62 -0.47 -0.27 -5.70
N ASP A 63 0.29 0.20 -6.68
CA ASP A 63 0.89 1.54 -6.68
C ASP A 63 1.00 2.08 -8.11
N LYS A 64 1.07 3.41 -8.27
CA LYS A 64 1.21 4.05 -9.58
C LYS A 64 2.64 4.00 -10.13
N ILE A 65 3.64 3.83 -9.27
CA ILE A 65 5.06 3.92 -9.62
C ILE A 65 5.59 2.52 -9.95
N GLN A 66 5.88 2.25 -11.22
CA GLN A 66 6.35 0.93 -11.68
C GLN A 66 7.67 0.51 -11.01
N GLU A 67 8.60 1.44 -10.83
CA GLU A 67 9.89 1.15 -10.21
C GLU A 67 9.76 0.66 -8.76
N VAL A 68 8.74 1.15 -8.05
CA VAL A 68 8.42 0.70 -6.70
C VAL A 68 7.89 -0.73 -6.73
N ILE A 69 6.98 -1.03 -7.66
CA ILE A 69 6.40 -2.37 -7.87
C ILE A 69 7.48 -3.39 -8.19
N ASP A 70 8.39 -3.07 -9.11
CA ASP A 70 9.46 -4.01 -9.53
C ASP A 70 10.36 -4.38 -8.36
N ARG A 71 10.80 -3.39 -7.57
CA ARG A 71 11.61 -3.62 -6.37
C ARG A 71 10.85 -4.42 -5.30
N LEU A 72 9.55 -4.19 -5.13
CA LEU A 72 8.75 -4.94 -4.17
C LEU A 72 8.53 -6.40 -4.57
N LYS A 73 8.37 -6.68 -5.87
CA LYS A 73 8.32 -8.06 -6.39
C LYS A 73 9.60 -8.82 -6.09
N GLU A 74 10.75 -8.17 -6.24
CA GLU A 74 12.05 -8.76 -5.89
C GLU A 74 12.17 -9.00 -4.37
N LYS A 75 11.73 -8.04 -3.56
CA LYS A 75 11.85 -8.10 -2.09
C LYS A 75 10.86 -9.09 -1.45
N TYR A 76 9.65 -9.19 -1.96
CA TYR A 76 8.55 -9.97 -1.39
C TYR A 76 7.89 -10.86 -2.45
N PRO A 77 8.54 -11.96 -2.90
CA PRO A 77 8.05 -12.80 -4.00
C PRO A 77 6.72 -13.52 -3.71
N ASN A 78 6.27 -13.54 -2.45
CA ASN A 78 5.02 -14.18 -2.03
C ASN A 78 3.82 -13.23 -2.01
N VAL A 79 4.02 -11.95 -2.36
CA VAL A 79 2.96 -10.93 -2.42
C VAL A 79 2.78 -10.50 -3.88
N ALA A 80 1.53 -10.36 -4.31
CA ALA A 80 1.22 -9.88 -5.64
C ALA A 80 1.31 -8.34 -5.65
N PHE A 81 2.10 -7.80 -6.57
CA PHE A 81 2.21 -6.35 -6.78
C PHE A 81 1.85 -5.99 -8.22
N GLU A 82 1.04 -4.96 -8.40
CA GLU A 82 0.64 -4.49 -9.72
C GLU A 82 0.71 -2.97 -9.81
N GLN A 83 1.17 -2.48 -10.96
CA GLN A 83 1.09 -1.06 -11.24
C GLN A 83 -0.35 -0.71 -11.60
N ALA A 84 -0.93 0.27 -10.90
CA ALA A 84 -2.25 0.77 -11.21
C ALA A 84 -2.37 2.27 -10.93
N VAL A 85 -3.17 2.95 -11.75
CA VAL A 85 -3.64 4.31 -11.50
C VAL A 85 -5.14 4.23 -11.30
N PHE A 86 -5.61 4.66 -10.14
CA PHE A 86 -7.01 4.63 -9.76
C PHE A 86 -7.44 5.95 -9.12
N PRO A 87 -8.73 6.31 -9.22
CA PRO A 87 -9.82 5.63 -9.93
C PRO A 87 -9.83 5.90 -11.46
N PRO A 88 -10.51 5.07 -12.28
CA PRO A 88 -11.35 3.92 -11.89
C PRO A 88 -10.54 2.63 -11.65
N PHE A 89 -11.13 1.68 -10.92
CA PHE A 89 -10.60 0.33 -10.77
C PHE A 89 -11.06 -0.54 -11.95
N SER A 90 -10.32 -0.55 -13.05
CA SER A 90 -10.74 -1.26 -14.27
C SER A 90 -10.40 -2.75 -14.30
N ASN A 91 -9.41 -3.17 -13.49
CA ASN A 91 -8.81 -4.50 -13.57
C ASN A 91 -9.01 -5.31 -12.27
N LEU A 92 -9.91 -4.85 -11.39
CA LEU A 92 -10.28 -5.57 -10.18
C LEU A 92 -11.65 -6.18 -10.36
N GLU A 93 -11.81 -7.43 -9.91
CA GLU A 93 -13.09 -8.10 -9.91
C GLU A 93 -13.95 -7.61 -8.73
N ASP A 94 -15.25 -7.46 -8.97
CA ASP A 94 -16.22 -7.12 -7.94
C ASP A 94 -16.29 -8.21 -6.87
N ASN A 95 -16.48 -7.80 -5.60
CA ASN A 95 -16.65 -8.70 -4.45
C ASN A 95 -15.49 -9.72 -4.24
N ARG A 96 -14.27 -9.38 -4.65
CA ARG A 96 -13.10 -10.26 -4.55
C ARG A 96 -12.39 -10.23 -3.20
N PHE A 97 -12.35 -9.09 -2.51
CA PHE A 97 -11.48 -8.89 -1.35
C PHE A 97 -12.28 -8.84 -0.05
N ASP A 98 -11.78 -9.51 0.98
CA ASP A 98 -12.36 -9.51 2.34
C ASP A 98 -11.90 -8.30 3.16
N SER A 99 -10.71 -7.78 2.85
CA SER A 99 -10.09 -6.66 3.54
C SER A 99 -9.47 -5.69 2.53
N ILE A 100 -9.67 -4.39 2.73
CA ILE A 100 -9.04 -3.34 1.92
C ILE A 100 -8.38 -2.33 2.85
N VAL A 101 -7.12 -2.00 2.58
CA VAL A 101 -6.39 -0.94 3.29
C VAL A 101 -5.89 0.12 2.31
N SER A 102 -5.90 1.38 2.75
CA SER A 102 -5.42 2.53 1.98
C SER A 102 -4.97 3.61 2.97
N PHE A 103 -3.67 3.90 3.02
CA PHE A 103 -3.09 4.82 3.99
C PHE A 103 -2.28 5.91 3.29
N GLN A 104 -2.59 7.18 3.58
CA GLN A 104 -1.93 8.34 2.96
C GLN A 104 -2.01 8.37 1.43
N VAL A 105 -3.17 7.97 0.89
CA VAL A 105 -3.42 7.91 -0.55
C VAL A 105 -4.40 8.97 -1.02
N ILE A 106 -5.49 9.17 -0.28
CA ILE A 106 -6.64 9.97 -0.73
C ILE A 106 -6.26 11.42 -1.05
N GLU A 107 -5.27 11.97 -0.35
CA GLU A 107 -4.72 13.31 -0.59
C GLU A 107 -4.07 13.48 -1.98
N HIS A 108 -3.68 12.37 -2.61
CA HIS A 108 -3.08 12.35 -3.93
C HIS A 108 -4.09 12.02 -5.05
N VAL A 109 -5.32 11.64 -4.69
CA VAL A 109 -6.36 11.26 -5.64
C VAL A 109 -7.21 12.47 -6.00
N LYS A 110 -7.11 12.93 -7.25
CA LYS A 110 -7.87 14.10 -7.73
C LYS A 110 -9.38 13.85 -7.81
N ASN A 111 -9.79 12.61 -8.10
CA ASN A 111 -11.19 12.20 -8.15
C ASN A 111 -11.52 11.36 -6.92
N ASP A 112 -11.52 11.99 -5.76
CA ASP A 112 -11.79 11.36 -4.46
C ASP A 112 -13.21 10.76 -4.39
N ALA A 113 -14.20 11.41 -4.99
CA ALA A 113 -15.56 10.89 -5.11
C ALA A 113 -15.58 9.55 -5.86
N GLY A 114 -14.87 9.46 -6.99
CA GLY A 114 -14.76 8.20 -7.75
C GLY A 114 -13.88 7.13 -7.10
N PHE A 115 -13.11 7.47 -6.06
CA PHE A 115 -12.29 6.52 -5.31
C PHE A 115 -13.11 5.74 -4.27
N LEU A 116 -14.16 6.37 -3.73
CA LEU A 116 -15.05 5.78 -2.74
C LEU A 116 -16.36 5.19 -3.32
N ALA A 117 -16.62 5.42 -4.61
CA ALA A 117 -17.81 4.98 -5.32
C ALA A 117 -17.73 3.51 -5.72
#